data_AF-A0A3C0UJG7-F1
#
_entry.id   AF-A0A3C0UJG7-F1
#
_cell.length_a   1.000
_cell.length_b   1.000
_cell.length_c   1.000
_cell.angle_alpha   90.00
_cell.angle_beta   90.00
_cell.angle_gamma   90.00
#
_symmetry.space_group_name_H-M   'P 1'
#
loop_
_entity.id
_entity.type
_entity.pdbx_description
1 polymer ?
#
loop_
_entity_poly.entity_id
_entity_poly.type
_entity_poly.pdbx_seq_one_letter_code
_entity_poly.pdbx_strand_id
1 'polypeptide(L)'
;GCILQGVLRNPLADPGIIGVSAGAGLAAMMLMILWPGLTAFVPLAAFFGAIAALMLVLALAWNKGIEPLPMVLAGVAVAALFGGGMSA
;
A
#
# COMPACT_ATOMS: atom_id res chain seq x y z
N GLY A 1 11.12 -7.55 -4.00
CA GLY A 1 10.93 -8.52 -5.08
C GLY A 1 11.23 -9.93 -4.63
N CYS A 2 12.50 -10.35 -4.66
CA CYS A 2 12.89 -11.76 -4.57
C CYS A 2 12.47 -12.52 -3.30
N ILE A 3 12.47 -11.88 -2.12
CA ILE A 3 12.10 -12.53 -0.84
C ILE A 3 10.62 -12.93 -0.84
N LEU A 4 9.74 -12.04 -1.29
CA LEU A 4 8.31 -12.32 -1.36
C LEU A 4 7.93 -13.17 -2.57
N GLN A 5 8.62 -13.02 -3.71
CA GLN A 5 8.45 -13.96 -4.84
C GLN A 5 8.79 -15.40 -4.43
N GLY A 6 9.78 -15.58 -3.54
CA GLY A 6 10.13 -16.87 -2.93
C GLY A 6 9.06 -17.40 -1.98
N VAL A 7 8.48 -16.54 -1.12
CA VAL A 7 7.42 -16.92 -0.16
C VAL A 7 6.09 -17.23 -0.87
N LEU A 8 5.73 -16.44 -1.89
CA LEU A 8 4.47 -16.58 -2.63
C LEU A 8 4.56 -17.62 -3.77
N ARG A 9 5.76 -18.15 -4.07
CA ARG A 9 6.06 -19.04 -5.20
C ARG A 9 5.44 -18.54 -6.52
N ASN A 10 5.32 -17.22 -6.65
CA ASN A 10 4.65 -16.59 -7.77
C ASN A 10 5.57 -15.51 -8.36
N PRO A 11 6.20 -15.77 -9.52
CA PRO A 11 7.12 -14.83 -10.16
C PRO A 11 6.45 -13.54 -10.66
N LEU A 12 5.11 -13.47 -10.66
CA LEU A 12 4.33 -12.27 -11.00
C LEU A 12 3.94 -11.44 -9.77
N ALA A 13 4.15 -11.95 -8.55
CA ALA A 13 3.86 -11.22 -7.33
C ALA A 13 4.98 -10.20 -7.07
N ASP A 14 4.86 -9.01 -7.66
CA ASP A 14 5.62 -7.86 -7.20
C ASP A 14 4.87 -7.20 -6.02
N PRO A 15 5.33 -7.42 -4.77
CA PRO A 15 4.63 -6.94 -3.59
C PRO A 15 4.84 -5.44 -3.35
N GLY A 16 5.76 -4.83 -4.10
CA GLY A 16 6.02 -3.39 -3.97
C GLY A 16 4.86 -2.54 -4.47
N ILE A 17 4.01 -3.11 -5.33
CA ILE A 17 3.11 -2.31 -6.17
C ILE A 17 1.67 -2.28 -5.66
N ILE A 18 1.18 -3.33 -5.00
CA ILE A 18 -0.26 -3.56 -4.93
C ILE A 18 -1.00 -2.70 -3.89
N GLY A 19 -0.32 -1.87 -3.09
CA GLY A 19 -1.03 -0.99 -2.15
C GLY A 19 -0.14 0.00 -1.40
N VAL A 20 1.14 -0.35 -1.23
CA VAL A 20 2.15 0.50 -0.56
C VAL A 20 2.35 1.82 -1.31
N SER A 21 2.49 1.76 -2.64
CA SER A 21 2.63 2.97 -3.48
C SER A 21 1.37 3.84 -3.46
N ALA A 22 0.19 3.24 -3.48
CA ALA A 22 -1.07 3.98 -3.43
C ALA A 22 -1.28 4.67 -2.06
N GLY A 23 -0.96 3.99 -0.95
CA GLY A 23 -1.03 4.57 0.39
C GLY A 23 0.02 5.65 0.64
N ALA A 24 1.23 5.47 0.12
CA ALA A 24 2.27 6.51 0.15
C ALA A 24 1.83 7.77 -0.60
N GLY A 25 1.26 7.60 -1.80
CA GLY A 25 0.73 8.69 -2.61
C GLY A 25 -0.40 9.46 -1.91
N LEU A 26 -1.37 8.74 -1.34
CA LEU A 26 -2.49 9.36 -0.64
C LEU A 26 -2.03 10.12 0.62
N ALA A 27 -1.11 9.56 1.41
CA ALA A 27 -0.58 10.25 2.59
C ALA A 27 0.24 11.49 2.22
N ALA A 28 1.03 11.43 1.15
CA ALA A 28 1.74 12.60 0.62
C ALA A 28 0.77 13.69 0.16
N MET A 29 -0.30 13.31 -0.57
CA MET A 29 -1.34 14.23 -1.03
C MET A 29 -2.09 14.87 0.15
N MET A 30 -2.52 14.08 1.14
CA MET A 30 -3.17 14.61 2.33
C MET A 30 -2.28 15.60 3.07
N LEU A 31 -0.98 15.32 3.21
CA LEU A 31 -0.06 16.26 3.87
C LEU A 31 0.07 17.55 3.07
N MET A 32 0.16 17.49 1.74
CA MET A 32 0.23 18.69 0.90
C MET A 32 -1.05 19.53 0.95
N ILE A 33 -2.22 18.90 1.04
CA ILE A 33 -3.50 19.60 1.15
C ILE A 33 -3.68 20.25 2.52
N LEU A 34 -3.36 19.53 3.60
CA LEU A 34 -3.62 19.95 4.96
C LEU A 34 -2.54 20.91 5.50
N TRP A 35 -1.28 20.70 5.11
CA TRP A 35 -0.12 21.50 5.50
C TRP A 35 0.87 21.70 4.34
N PRO A 36 0.59 22.62 3.40
CA PRO A 36 1.45 22.88 2.24
C PRO A 36 2.85 23.41 2.61
N GLY A 37 3.05 23.92 3.82
CA GLY A 37 4.36 24.39 4.32
C GLY A 37 5.31 23.28 4.79
N LEU A 38 4.83 22.04 4.95
CA LEU A 38 5.61 20.91 5.48
C LEU A 38 6.14 19.98 4.37
N THR A 39 6.51 20.51 3.22
CA THR A 39 7.01 19.73 2.07
C THR A 39 8.22 18.85 2.41
N ALA A 40 9.07 19.28 3.35
CA ALA A 40 10.20 18.50 3.86
C ALA A 40 9.78 17.19 4.56
N PHE A 41 8.55 17.11 5.09
CA PHE A 41 8.01 15.93 5.79
C PHE A 41 7.19 15.01 4.88
N VAL A 42 7.02 15.36 3.60
CA VAL A 42 6.33 14.52 2.61
C VAL A 42 6.91 13.09 2.54
N PRO A 43 8.24 12.87 2.54
CA PRO A 43 8.79 11.52 2.54
C PRO A 43 8.41 10.73 3.79
N LEU A 44 8.33 11.40 4.94
CA LEU A 44 7.97 10.79 6.21
C LEU A 44 6.49 10.40 6.23
N ALA A 45 5.61 11.28 5.75
CA ALA A 45 4.19 10.97 5.59
C ALA A 45 3.95 9.87 4.57
N ALA A 46 4.64 9.88 3.44
CA ALA A 46 4.59 8.81 2.45
C ALA A 46 5.04 7.47 3.04
N PHE A 47 6.08 7.48 3.89
CA PHE A 47 6.56 6.29 4.58
C PHE A 47 5.54 5.73 5.58
N PHE A 48 4.93 6.59 6.40
CA PHE A 48 3.87 6.16 7.32
C PHE A 48 2.61 5.71 6.56
N GLY A 49 2.24 6.37 5.47
CA GLY A 49 1.15 5.96 4.58
C GLY A 49 1.41 4.61 3.90
N ALA A 50 2.66 4.33 3.52
CA ALA A 50 3.09 3.05 2.99
C ALA A 50 2.95 1.92 4.04
N ILE A 51 3.43 2.14 5.27
CA ILE A 51 3.32 1.16 6.37
C ILE A 51 1.85 0.92 6.72
N ALA A 52 1.11 2.01 6.86
CA ALA A 52 -0.32 2.01 7.06
C ALA A 52 -1.09 1.71 5.78
N ALA A 53 -0.49 1.20 4.72
CA ALA A 53 -1.19 0.53 3.62
C ALA A 53 -0.85 -0.95 3.62
N LEU A 54 0.41 -1.27 3.90
CA LEU A 54 0.85 -2.64 4.09
C LEU A 54 0.08 -3.34 5.22
N MET A 55 -0.14 -2.67 6.36
CA MET A 55 -0.83 -3.27 7.50
C MET A 55 -2.26 -3.70 7.19
N LEU A 56 -3.02 -2.94 6.41
CA LEU A 56 -4.41 -3.29 6.08
C LEU A 56 -4.50 -4.30 4.95
N VAL A 57 -3.58 -4.28 3.99
CA VAL A 57 -3.48 -5.39 3.05
C VAL A 57 -3.22 -6.69 3.82
N LEU A 58 -2.29 -6.68 4.78
CA LEU A 58 -2.01 -7.84 5.62
C LEU A 58 -3.22 -8.21 6.49
N ALA A 59 -3.87 -7.27 7.17
CA ALA A 59 -5.03 -7.54 8.01
C ALA A 59 -6.21 -8.11 7.21
N LEU A 60 -6.45 -7.61 5.99
CA LEU A 60 -7.51 -8.10 5.09
C LEU A 60 -7.17 -9.45 4.47
N ALA A 61 -5.89 -9.70 4.18
CA ALA A 61 -5.42 -10.96 3.62
C ALA A 61 -5.25 -12.06 4.68
N TRP A 62 -5.25 -11.72 5.97
CA TRP A 62 -5.00 -12.66 7.06
C TRP A 62 -6.21 -13.56 7.30
N ASN A 63 -6.21 -14.76 6.72
CA ASN A 63 -7.27 -15.75 6.94
C ASN A 63 -6.69 -17.15 7.24
N LYS A 64 -6.31 -17.39 8.50
CA LYS A 64 -5.77 -18.69 9.01
C LYS A 64 -4.59 -19.31 8.21
N GLY A 65 -3.96 -18.52 7.35
CA GLY A 65 -2.83 -18.86 6.48
C GLY A 65 -2.57 -17.71 5.50
N ILE A 66 -1.36 -17.60 4.95
CA ILE A 66 -1.08 -16.64 3.88
C ILE A 66 -1.41 -17.32 2.56
N GLU A 67 -2.67 -17.18 2.12
CA GLU A 67 -3.09 -17.64 0.79
C GLU A 67 -2.79 -16.54 -0.26
N PRO A 68 -2.16 -16.87 -1.40
CA PRO A 68 -1.77 -15.88 -2.40
C PRO A 68 -2.95 -15.10 -3.00
N LEU A 69 -4.11 -15.75 -3.12
CA LEU A 69 -5.30 -15.19 -3.77
C LEU A 69 -5.92 -14.02 -2.98
N PRO A 70 -6.25 -14.16 -1.67
CA PRO A 70 -6.75 -13.05 -0.87
C PRO A 70 -5.71 -11.92 -0.70
N MET A 71 -4.41 -12.23 -0.72
CA MET A 71 -3.36 -11.20 -0.65
C MET A 71 -3.35 -10.29 -1.89
N VAL A 72 -3.54 -10.85 -3.08
CA VAL A 72 -3.63 -10.06 -4.32
C VAL A 72 -4.93 -9.26 -4.39
N LEU A 73 -6.07 -9.87 -4.05
CA LEU A 73 -7.37 -9.19 -4.01
C LEU A 73 -7.41 -8.05 -3.00
N ALA A 74 -6.86 -8.26 -1.80
CA ALA A 74 -6.74 -7.22 -0.77
C ALA A 74 -5.87 -6.06 -1.25
N GLY A 75 -4.74 -6.34 -1.92
CA GLY A 75 -3.92 -5.31 -2.54
C GLY A 75 -4.72 -4.47 -3.54
N VAL A 76 -5.33 -5.10 -4.54
CA VAL A 76 -6.11 -4.39 -5.57
C VAL A 76 -7.24 -3.54 -4.95
N ALA A 77 -7.94 -4.07 -3.95
CA ALA A 77 -8.99 -3.32 -3.24
C ALA A 77 -8.45 -2.07 -2.53
N VAL A 78 -7.31 -2.20 -1.84
CA VAL A 78 -6.65 -1.09 -1.14
C VAL A 78 -6.10 -0.05 -2.11
N ALA A 79 -5.47 -0.49 -3.20
CA ALA A 79 -5.01 0.41 -4.26
C ALA A 79 -6.16 1.17 -4.91
N ALA A 80 -7.30 0.51 -5.16
CA ALA A 80 -8.49 1.15 -5.70
C ALA A 80 -9.10 2.16 -4.70
N LEU A 81 -9.13 1.82 -3.41
CA LEU A 81 -9.62 2.72 -2.36
C LEU A 81 -8.75 3.99 -2.25
N PHE A 82 -7.43 3.83 -2.16
CA PHE A 82 -6.52 4.97 -2.05
C PHE A 82 -6.40 5.76 -3.35
N GLY A 83 -6.40 5.07 -4.50
CA GLY A 83 -6.42 5.71 -5.82
C GLY A 83 -7.69 6.53 -6.04
N GLY A 84 -8.84 5.99 -5.64
CA GLY A 84 -10.13 6.70 -5.65
C GLY A 84 -10.10 7.94 -4.76
N GLY A 85 -9.56 7.83 -3.54
CA GLY A 85 -9.41 8.96 -2.62
C GLY A 85 -8.44 10.05 -3.11
N MET A 86 -7.47 9.73 -3.96
CA MET A 86 -6.61 10.73 -4.62
C MET A 86 -7.28 11.39 -5.84
N SER A 87 -8.29 10.75 -6.43
CA SER A 87 -8.95 11.20 -7.66
C SER A 87 -10.29 11.93 -7.41
N ALA A 88 -10.72 12.00 -6.15
CA ALA A 88 -11.92 12.69 -5.67
C ALA A 88 -11.57 14.09 -5.13
#